data_AF-A0A954VD58-F1
#
_entry.id   AF-A0A954VD58-F1
#
_cell.length_a   1.000
_cell.length_b   1.000
_cell.length_c   1.000
_cell.angle_alpha   90.00
_cell.angle_beta   90.00
_cell.angle_gamma   90.00
#
_symmetry.space_group_name_H-M   'P 1'
#
loop_
_entity.id
_entity.type
_entity.pdbx_description
1 polymer ?
#
loop_
_entity_poly.entity_id
_entity_poly.type
_entity_poly.pdbx_seq_one_letter_code
_entity_poly.pdbx_strand_id
1 'polypeptide(L)'
;MKKKKSTASRNTPRQHQTRSQPHVAKHPIAVERLTVAWMVCLMATLGAETVSLVAWGIQRAGGVESPSPIAVLAELMLMIAGLSGVATLTLTGTVLRWRIPPPPRVITIAALLAGIVPWCVILVLLLGG
;
A
#
# COMPACT_ATOMS: atom_id res chain seq x y z
N MET A 1 -6.41 3.88 -71.99
CA MET A 1 -5.88 4.34 -70.68
C MET A 1 -6.63 3.64 -69.54
N LYS A 2 -5.96 2.82 -68.73
CA LYS A 2 -6.22 2.63 -67.27
C LYS A 2 -5.28 1.53 -66.75
N LYS A 3 -4.33 1.94 -65.92
CA LYS A 3 -3.18 1.17 -65.42
C LYS A 3 -3.62 0.11 -64.39
N LYS A 4 -3.18 -1.14 -64.56
CA LYS A 4 -3.18 -2.19 -63.53
C LYS A 4 -2.33 -1.74 -62.34
N LYS A 5 -2.93 -1.63 -61.16
CA LYS A 5 -2.21 -1.38 -59.89
C LYS A 5 -1.67 -2.71 -59.38
N SER A 6 -0.35 -2.84 -59.38
CA SER A 6 0.39 -3.95 -58.79
C SER A 6 0.33 -3.85 -57.27
N THR A 7 -0.19 -4.89 -56.63
CA THR A 7 -0.26 -5.09 -55.18
C THR A 7 1.12 -5.46 -54.66
N ALA A 8 1.88 -4.46 -54.23
CA ALA A 8 3.13 -4.66 -53.51
C ALA A 8 2.83 -5.24 -52.13
N SER A 9 3.03 -6.56 -51.99
CA SER A 9 3.09 -7.25 -50.71
C SER A 9 4.23 -6.67 -49.88
N ARG A 10 3.90 -5.80 -48.93
CA ARG A 10 4.84 -5.20 -47.99
C ARG A 10 5.13 -6.26 -46.93
N ASN A 11 6.22 -7.00 -47.13
CA ASN A 11 6.83 -7.85 -46.11
C ASN A 11 7.17 -6.99 -44.90
N THR A 12 6.30 -6.98 -43.90
CA THR A 12 6.62 -6.49 -42.57
C THR A 12 7.70 -7.42 -42.03
N PRO A 13 8.93 -6.97 -41.79
CA PRO A 13 9.85 -7.76 -41.01
C PRO A 13 9.16 -7.97 -39.66
N ARG A 14 8.79 -9.22 -39.37
CA ARG A 14 8.55 -9.67 -38.01
C ARG A 14 9.79 -9.24 -37.25
N GLN A 15 9.71 -8.10 -36.58
CA GLN A 15 10.59 -7.80 -35.48
C GLN A 15 10.32 -8.95 -34.52
N HIS A 16 11.18 -9.96 -34.59
CA HIS A 16 11.63 -10.64 -33.40
C HIS A 16 12.12 -9.54 -32.49
N GLN A 17 11.15 -8.98 -31.76
CA GLN A 17 11.34 -8.35 -30.49
C GLN A 17 11.85 -9.50 -29.63
N THR A 18 13.14 -9.76 -29.79
CA THR A 18 14.02 -10.32 -28.78
C THR A 18 13.71 -9.45 -27.59
N ARG A 19 12.73 -9.93 -26.81
CA ARG A 19 12.42 -9.49 -25.48
C ARG A 19 13.74 -9.71 -24.78
N SER A 20 14.58 -8.68 -24.80
CA SER A 20 15.73 -8.53 -23.95
C SER A 20 15.15 -8.65 -22.57
N GLN A 21 15.04 -9.89 -22.09
CA GLN A 21 14.77 -10.25 -20.72
C GLN A 21 15.82 -9.43 -19.97
N PRO A 22 15.42 -8.32 -19.33
CA PRO A 22 16.37 -7.51 -18.60
C PRO A 22 16.96 -8.46 -17.58
N HIS A 23 18.28 -8.62 -17.65
CA HIS A 23 19.13 -9.28 -16.68
C HIS A 23 18.37 -9.60 -15.39
N VAL A 24 18.02 -10.88 -15.21
CA VAL A 24 17.38 -11.38 -14.00
C VAL A 24 18.32 -11.05 -12.85
N ALA A 25 18.09 -9.90 -12.22
CA ALA A 25 18.73 -9.51 -10.99
C ALA A 25 18.40 -10.60 -9.98
N LYS A 26 19.43 -11.10 -9.30
CA LYS A 26 19.51 -12.39 -8.61
C LYS A 26 18.44 -12.72 -7.55
N HIS A 27 17.38 -11.94 -7.33
CA HIS A 27 16.32 -12.29 -6.37
C HIS A 27 14.90 -11.76 -6.71
N PRO A 28 14.25 -12.22 -7.80
CA PRO A 28 12.85 -11.87 -8.08
C PRO A 28 11.90 -12.33 -6.95
N ILE A 29 12.18 -13.46 -6.31
CA ILE A 29 11.37 -14.04 -5.23
C ILE A 29 11.42 -13.17 -3.96
N ALA A 30 12.55 -12.50 -3.67
CA ALA A 30 12.66 -11.66 -2.48
C ALA A 30 11.84 -10.37 -2.62
N VAL A 31 11.85 -9.75 -3.81
CA VAL A 31 11.08 -8.54 -4.10
C VAL A 31 9.57 -8.83 -4.09
N GLU A 32 9.16 -9.99 -4.59
CA GLU A 32 7.77 -10.43 -4.55
C GLU A 32 7.28 -10.62 -3.11
N ARG A 33 8.05 -11.34 -2.28
CA ARG A 33 7.74 -11.53 -0.85
C ARG A 33 7.68 -10.22 -0.09
N LEU A 34 8.59 -9.29 -0.37
CA LEU A 34 8.59 -7.95 0.21
C LEU A 34 7.32 -7.18 -0.17
N THR A 35 6.89 -7.26 -1.43
CA THR A 35 5.67 -6.60 -1.90
C THR A 35 4.43 -7.18 -1.24
N VAL A 36 4.36 -8.51 -1.09
CA VAL A 36 3.25 -9.17 -0.37
C VAL A 36 3.25 -8.77 1.10
N ALA A 37 4.39 -8.81 1.78
CA ALA A 37 4.52 -8.37 3.17
C ALA A 37 4.07 -6.91 3.34
N TRP A 38 4.46 -6.02 2.42
CA TRP A 38 4.04 -4.63 2.42
C TRP A 38 2.52 -4.47 2.25
N MET A 39 1.90 -5.18 1.31
CA MET A 39 0.45 -5.14 1.11
C MET A 39 -0.33 -5.68 2.32
N VAL A 40 0.13 -6.79 2.90
CA VAL A 40 -0.47 -7.36 4.12
C VAL A 40 -0.36 -6.39 5.29
N CYS A 41 0.80 -5.74 5.45
CA CYS A 41 1.01 -4.75 6.50
C CYS A 41 0.06 -3.56 6.34
N LEU A 42 -0.05 -3.02 5.12
CA LEU A 42 -0.97 -1.93 4.80
C LEU A 42 -2.43 -2.30 5.10
N MET A 43 -2.86 -3.51 4.74
CA MET A 43 -4.22 -3.98 5.03
C MET A 43 -4.46 -4.14 6.53
N ALA A 44 -3.46 -4.64 7.28
CA ALA A 44 -3.55 -4.74 8.73
C ALA A 44 -3.66 -3.36 9.39
N THR A 45 -2.88 -2.37 8.94
CA THR A 45 -2.95 -0.99 9.45
C THR A 45 -4.33 -0.39 9.21
N LEU A 46 -4.84 -0.44 7.97
CA LEU A 46 -6.18 0.07 7.65
C LEU A 46 -7.29 -0.64 8.43
N GLY A 47 -7.17 -1.96 8.60
CA GLY A 47 -8.11 -2.73 9.39
C GLY A 47 -8.13 -2.29 10.86
N ALA A 48 -6.95 -2.12 11.46
CA ALA A 48 -6.82 -1.67 12.84
C ALA A 48 -7.36 -0.23 13.03
N GLU A 49 -7.06 0.69 12.10
CA GLU A 49 -7.62 2.05 12.12
C GLU A 49 -9.15 2.04 12.02
N THR A 50 -9.70 1.23 11.12
CA THR A 50 -11.15 1.12 10.93
C THR A 50 -11.83 0.61 12.19
N VAL A 51 -11.28 -0.43 12.83
CA VAL A 51 -11.82 -0.97 14.09
C VAL A 51 -11.73 0.06 15.20
N SER A 52 -10.60 0.77 15.32
CA SER A 52 -10.42 1.83 16.32
C SER A 52 -11.44 2.96 16.13
N LEU A 53 -11.63 3.45 14.89
CA LEU A 53 -12.60 4.48 14.55
C LEU A 53 -14.04 4.06 14.85
N VAL A 54 -14.40 2.81 14.53
CA VAL A 54 -15.73 2.27 14.84
C VAL A 54 -15.94 2.18 16.35
N ALA A 55 -14.95 1.69 17.10
CA ALA A 55 -15.03 1.59 18.55
C ALA A 55 -15.19 2.97 19.23
N TRP A 56 -14.42 3.97 18.79
CA TRP A 56 -14.58 5.35 19.22
C TRP A 56 -15.95 5.94 18.85
N GLY A 57 -16.42 5.69 17.63
CA GLY A 57 -17.74 6.12 17.17
C GLY A 57 -18.86 5.55 18.04
N ILE A 58 -18.79 4.26 18.37
CA ILE A 58 -19.73 3.59 19.27
C ILE A 58 -19.66 4.20 20.68
N GLN A 59 -18.47 4.41 21.22
CA GLN A 59 -18.32 5.01 22.54
C GLN A 59 -18.95 6.42 22.60
N ARG A 60 -18.67 7.25 21.60
CA ARG A 60 -19.16 8.64 21.53
C ARG A 60 -20.67 8.71 21.33
N ALA A 61 -21.24 7.83 20.50
CA ALA A 61 -22.68 7.77 20.24
C ALA A 61 -23.47 7.14 21.39
N GLY A 62 -22.89 6.15 22.07
CA GLY A 62 -23.52 5.43 23.17
C GLY A 62 -23.47 6.17 24.52
N GLY A 63 -22.79 7.31 24.61
CA GLY A 63 -22.62 8.05 25.86
C GLY A 63 -21.85 7.26 26.93
N VAL A 64 -21.01 6.30 26.52
CA VAL A 64 -20.30 5.41 27.43
C VAL A 64 -19.07 6.14 27.98
N GLU A 65 -19.12 6.51 29.26
CA GLU A 65 -17.98 7.11 29.95
C GLU A 65 -16.79 6.13 30.06
N SER A 66 -15.59 6.69 29.99
CA SER A 66 -14.35 5.95 30.23
C SER A 66 -14.18 5.69 31.74
N PRO A 67 -13.69 4.51 32.16
CA PRO A 67 -13.16 3.42 31.35
C PRO A 67 -14.24 2.40 30.96
N SER A 68 -14.37 2.14 29.66
CA SER A 68 -15.19 1.04 29.14
C SER A 68 -14.31 0.03 28.37
N PRO A 69 -14.70 -1.25 28.29
CA PRO A 69 -13.98 -2.24 27.50
C PRO A 69 -13.80 -1.83 26.03
N ILE A 70 -14.75 -1.06 25.48
CA ILE A 70 -14.73 -0.54 24.11
C ILE A 70 -13.64 0.52 23.95
N ALA A 71 -13.44 1.39 24.95
CA ALA A 71 -12.38 2.40 24.95
C ALA A 71 -10.99 1.75 24.92
N VAL A 72 -10.78 0.74 25.77
CA VAL A 72 -9.52 -0.01 25.84
C VAL A 72 -9.25 -0.74 24.51
N LEU A 73 -10.27 -1.34 23.90
CA LEU A 73 -10.14 -1.98 22.59
C LEU A 73 -9.72 -0.96 21.51
N ALA A 74 -10.32 0.22 21.51
CA ALA A 74 -9.98 1.27 20.54
C ALA A 74 -8.54 1.74 20.66
N GLU A 75 -8.05 1.93 21.90
CA GLU A 75 -6.66 2.31 22.19
C GLU A 75 -5.67 1.20 21.79
N LEU A 76 -5.97 -0.06 22.12
CA LEU A 76 -5.14 -1.19 21.71
C LEU A 76 -5.06 -1.32 20.19
N MET A 77 -6.18 -1.15 19.49
CA MET A 77 -6.20 -1.17 18.02
C MET A 77 -5.43 0.01 17.44
N LEU A 78 -5.51 1.20 18.04
CA LEU A 78 -4.70 2.35 17.64
C LEU A 78 -3.20 2.11 17.83
N MET A 79 -2.80 1.43 18.91
CA MET A 79 -1.41 1.04 19.13
C MET A 79 -0.93 0.03 18.08
N ILE A 80 -1.75 -0.98 17.76
CA ILE A 80 -1.45 -1.95 16.69
C ILE A 80 -1.37 -1.25 15.33
N ALA A 81 -2.26 -0.30 15.06
CA ALA A 81 -2.21 0.54 13.86
C ALA A 81 -0.91 1.36 13.81
N GLY A 82 -0.46 1.91 14.94
CA GLY A 82 0.83 2.60 15.03
C GLY A 82 2.02 1.72 14.70
N LEU A 83 2.12 0.53 15.32
CA LEU A 83 3.20 -0.43 15.07
C LEU A 83 3.22 -0.93 13.62
N SER A 84 2.06 -1.33 13.10
CA SER A 84 1.92 -1.75 11.70
C SER A 84 2.13 -0.60 10.72
N GLY A 85 1.79 0.63 11.10
CA GLY A 85 2.04 1.85 10.33
C GLY A 85 3.54 2.11 10.14
N VAL A 86 4.35 1.96 11.21
CA VAL A 86 5.82 2.03 11.10
C VAL A 86 6.36 0.94 10.18
N ALA A 87 5.88 -0.30 10.33
CA ALA A 87 6.27 -1.39 9.45
C ALA A 87 5.87 -1.11 7.99
N THR A 88 4.70 -0.53 7.75
CA THR A 88 4.25 -0.12 6.41
C THR A 88 5.15 0.97 5.83
N LEU A 89 5.52 2.00 6.61
CA LEU A 89 6.42 3.08 6.16
C LEU A 89 7.82 2.55 5.80
N THR A 90 8.39 1.71 6.66
CA THR A 90 9.71 1.11 6.42
C THR A 90 9.72 0.18 5.20
N LEU A 91 8.68 -0.63 5.03
CA LEU A 91 8.49 -1.47 3.86
C LEU A 91 8.24 -0.64 2.59
N THR A 92 7.50 0.47 2.68
CA THR A 92 7.25 1.36 1.53
C THR A 92 8.56 1.89 0.96
N GLY A 93 9.48 2.38 1.81
CA GLY A 93 10.80 2.84 1.37
C GLY A 93 11.63 1.72 0.72
N THR A 94 11.54 0.51 1.26
CA THR A 94 12.26 -0.66 0.72
C THR A 94 11.68 -1.10 -0.63
N VAL A 95 10.35 -1.19 -0.76
CA VAL A 95 9.68 -1.58 -2.01
C VAL A 95 9.95 -0.57 -3.12
N LEU A 96 9.91 0.74 -2.82
CA LEU A 96 10.20 1.79 -3.80
C LEU A 96 11.62 1.72 -4.35
N ARG A 97 12.58 1.31 -3.52
CA ARG A 97 13.99 1.24 -3.91
C ARG A 97 14.34 -0.02 -4.71
N TRP A 98 13.60 -1.12 -4.52
CA TRP A 98 13.97 -2.44 -5.07
C TRP A 98 13.04 -2.93 -6.18
N ARG A 99 11.82 -2.36 -6.30
CA ARG A 99 10.82 -2.81 -7.29
C ARG A 99 10.95 -2.05 -8.60
N ILE A 100 11.19 -2.79 -9.68
CA ILE A 100 11.15 -2.29 -11.06
C ILE A 100 10.20 -3.19 -11.86
N PRO A 101 9.06 -2.67 -12.38
CA PRO A 101 8.63 -1.29 -12.32
C PRO A 101 8.09 -0.85 -10.95
N PRO A 102 8.20 0.46 -10.61
CA PRO A 102 7.73 0.98 -9.34
C PRO A 102 6.22 0.77 -9.15
N PRO A 103 5.75 0.64 -7.90
CA PRO A 103 4.32 0.49 -7.62
C PRO A 103 3.53 1.74 -8.05
N PRO A 104 2.22 1.61 -8.31
CA PRO A 104 1.34 2.73 -8.62
C PRO A 104 1.38 3.78 -7.51
N ARG A 105 1.53 5.06 -7.89
CA ARG A 105 1.67 6.19 -6.93
C ARG A 105 0.52 6.25 -5.91
N VAL A 106 -0.70 5.91 -6.31
CA VAL A 106 -1.88 5.90 -5.44
C VAL A 106 -1.69 4.96 -4.25
N ILE A 107 -1.16 3.75 -4.48
CA ILE A 107 -0.95 2.77 -3.42
C ILE A 107 0.17 3.23 -2.48
N THR A 108 1.23 3.84 -3.04
CA THR A 108 2.32 4.41 -2.25
C THR A 108 1.85 5.56 -1.36
N ILE A 109 1.01 6.46 -1.89
CA ILE A 109 0.44 7.57 -1.11
C ILE A 109 -0.47 7.01 -0.01
N ALA A 110 -1.34 6.04 -0.34
CA ALA A 110 -2.19 5.39 0.66
C ALA A 110 -1.37 4.73 1.78
N ALA A 111 -0.26 4.07 1.45
CA ALA A 111 0.64 3.47 2.43
C ALA A 111 1.28 4.50 3.36
N LEU A 112 1.71 5.64 2.81
CA LEU A 112 2.26 6.74 3.59
C LEU A 112 1.21 7.34 4.53
N LEU A 113 0.00 7.58 4.02
CA LEU A 113 -1.10 8.12 4.82
C LEU A 113 -1.50 7.16 5.94
N ALA A 114 -1.76 5.89 5.62
CA ALA A 114 -2.08 4.86 6.62
C ALA A 114 -0.97 4.67 7.66
N GLY A 115 0.29 4.88 7.27
CA GLY A 115 1.41 4.82 8.21
C GLY A 115 1.51 6.03 9.15
N ILE A 116 1.08 7.21 8.72
CA ILE A 116 1.22 8.48 9.46
C ILE A 116 -0.01 8.79 10.32
N VAL A 117 -1.21 8.45 9.84
CA VAL A 117 -2.48 8.75 10.54
C VAL A 117 -2.52 8.26 11.99
N PRO A 118 -2.10 7.02 12.35
CA PRO A 118 -2.15 6.56 13.73
C PRO A 118 -1.24 7.40 14.63
N TRP A 119 -0.08 7.80 14.12
CA TRP A 119 0.86 8.66 14.83
C TRP A 119 0.31 10.07 15.04
N CYS A 120 -0.37 10.63 14.04
CA CYS A 120 -1.06 11.90 14.19
C CYS A 120 -2.13 11.83 15.28
N VAL A 121 -2.95 10.77 15.32
CA VAL A 121 -3.98 10.59 16.35
C VAL A 121 -3.35 10.45 17.74
N ILE A 122 -2.31 9.62 17.88
CA ILE A 122 -1.58 9.45 19.15
C ILE A 122 -0.97 10.77 19.62
N LEU A 123 -0.35 11.54 18.72
CA LEU A 123 0.22 12.85 19.07
C LEU A 123 -0.84 13.85 19.52
N VAL A 124 -2.00 13.89 18.84
CA VAL A 124 -3.11 14.77 19.24
C VAL A 124 -3.65 14.37 20.60
N LEU A 125 -3.82 13.07 20.87
CA LEU A 125 -4.23 12.56 22.17
C LEU A 125 -3.23 12.91 23.27
N LEU A 126 -1.93 12.80 22.99
CA LEU A 126 -0.87 13.06 23.95
C LEU A 126 -0.70 14.56 24.25
N LEU A 127 -0.98 15.44 23.29
CA LEU A 127 -0.90 16.89 23.46
C LEU A 127 -2.17 17.51 24.03
N GLY A 128 -3.32 16.87 23.85
CA GLY A 128 -4.63 17.37 24.30
C GLY A 128 -5.15 16.75 25.60
N GLY A 129 -4.44 15.75 26.13
CA GLY A 129 -4.76 15.07 27.40
C GLY A 129 -4.08 15.68 28.62
#